data_AF-A0A961HMW4-F1
#
_entry.id   AF-A0A961HMW4-F1
#
_cell.length_a   1.000
_cell.length_b   1.000
_cell.length_c   1.000
_cell.angle_alpha   90.00
_cell.angle_beta   90.00
_cell.angle_gamma   90.00
#
_symmetry.space_group_name_H-M   'P 1'
#
loop_
_entity.id
_entity.type
_entity.pdbx_description
1 polymer ?
#
loop_
_entity_poly.entity_id
_entity_poly.type
_entity_poly.pdbx_seq_one_letter_code
_entity_poly.pdbx_strand_id
1 'polypeptide(L)'
;TEAPEQTVGSDVVYTFYFHGPAYQVVSEAWKDNGGSVARFNTGVPDNHVPADAPLITAPRLVELSFQTAGLWEAGTQGRLALPMRVASTRVLKDPASVEGDLFARATPTADGFDVVVTDAAGDVVVVLDGYATVPLPGDLSEDVASALGATFA
;
A
#
# COMPACT_ATOMS: atom_id res chain seq x y z
N THR A 1 -6.79 -12.64 -5.45
CA THR A 1 -7.80 -11.60 -5.70
C THR A 1 -7.58 -11.02 -7.08
N GLU A 2 -8.61 -10.96 -7.93
CA GLU A 2 -8.51 -10.30 -9.24
C GLU A 2 -8.89 -8.83 -9.09
N ALA A 3 -8.24 -7.95 -9.86
CA ALA A 3 -8.55 -6.52 -9.83
C ALA A 3 -9.89 -6.26 -10.54
N PRO A 4 -10.72 -5.33 -10.05
CA PRO A 4 -11.94 -4.92 -10.73
C PRO A 4 -11.61 -4.07 -11.97
N GLU A 5 -12.63 -3.72 -12.76
CA GLU A 5 -12.47 -2.84 -13.93
C GLU A 5 -11.97 -1.43 -13.55
N GLN A 6 -12.32 -0.95 -12.36
CA GLN A 6 -11.91 0.38 -11.88
C GLN A 6 -10.73 0.26 -10.91
N THR A 7 -9.55 0.65 -11.37
CA THR A 7 -8.32 0.72 -10.57
C THR A 7 -7.61 2.05 -10.79
N VAL A 8 -6.67 2.36 -9.89
CA VAL A 8 -5.66 3.41 -10.08
C VAL A 8 -4.29 2.75 -10.27
N GLY A 9 -3.62 3.06 -11.37
CA GLY A 9 -2.31 2.51 -11.73
C GLY A 9 -1.14 3.29 -11.13
N SER A 10 0.04 2.67 -11.13
CA SER A 10 1.31 3.27 -10.66
C SER A 10 1.64 4.61 -11.34
N ASP A 11 1.24 4.76 -12.61
CA ASP A 11 1.43 5.96 -13.43
C ASP A 11 0.69 7.18 -12.86
N VAL A 12 -0.46 6.97 -12.21
CA VAL A 12 -1.17 8.02 -11.48
C VAL A 12 -0.62 8.13 -10.07
N VAL A 13 -0.44 7.01 -9.33
CA VAL A 13 0.00 7.01 -7.93
C VAL A 13 1.28 7.84 -7.74
N TYR A 14 2.30 7.61 -8.57
CA TYR A 14 3.61 8.27 -8.40
C TYR A 14 3.73 9.65 -9.06
N THR A 15 2.62 10.24 -9.50
CA THR A 15 2.56 11.68 -9.83
C THR A 15 2.43 12.57 -8.60
N PHE A 16 1.89 12.03 -7.50
CA PHE A 16 1.63 12.77 -6.26
C PHE A 16 2.21 12.11 -5.00
N TYR A 17 2.45 10.78 -5.02
CA TYR A 17 3.09 10.06 -3.92
C TYR A 17 4.61 10.00 -4.13
N PHE A 18 5.37 10.81 -3.39
CA PHE A 18 6.81 10.91 -3.58
C PHE A 18 7.57 9.72 -2.98
N HIS A 19 8.03 8.80 -3.83
CA HIS A 19 8.91 7.69 -3.45
C HIS A 19 10.01 7.47 -4.49
N GLY A 20 11.21 7.10 -4.01
CA GLY A 20 12.28 6.65 -4.88
C GLY A 20 11.93 5.32 -5.58
N PRO A 21 12.60 4.95 -6.69
CA PRO A 21 12.19 3.82 -7.53
C PRO A 21 12.00 2.48 -6.80
N ALA A 22 12.85 2.16 -5.81
CA ALA A 22 12.76 0.92 -5.04
C ALA A 22 11.52 0.83 -4.12
N TYR A 23 10.84 1.96 -3.89
CA TYR A 23 9.65 2.08 -3.05
C TYR A 23 8.39 2.48 -3.85
N GLN A 24 8.45 2.37 -5.18
CA GLN A 24 7.28 2.46 -6.04
C GLN A 24 6.53 1.11 -6.09
N VAL A 25 6.13 0.64 -4.91
CA VAL A 25 5.67 -0.73 -4.61
C VAL A 25 4.23 -1.04 -5.03
N VAL A 26 3.43 -0.06 -5.44
CA VAL A 26 2.05 -0.26 -5.92
C VAL A 26 2.09 -0.35 -7.45
N SER A 27 1.64 -1.46 -8.02
CA SER A 27 1.40 -1.55 -9.47
C SER A 27 0.02 -0.99 -9.83
N GLU A 28 -0.99 -1.37 -9.03
CA GLU A 28 -2.36 -0.89 -9.12
C GLU A 28 -3.05 -1.01 -7.76
N ALA A 29 -4.07 -0.19 -7.52
CA ALA A 29 -4.88 -0.21 -6.31
C ALA A 29 -6.37 0.03 -6.61
N TRP A 30 -7.24 -0.50 -5.76
CA TRP A 30 -8.69 -0.42 -5.92
C TRP A 30 -9.43 -0.52 -4.58
N LYS A 31 -10.72 -0.18 -4.59
CA LYS A 31 -11.63 -0.35 -3.46
C LYS A 31 -12.10 -1.80 -3.36
N ASP A 32 -12.03 -2.36 -2.16
CA ASP A 32 -12.61 -3.67 -1.85
C ASP A 32 -13.17 -3.69 -0.44
N ASN A 33 -14.41 -4.17 -0.28
CA ASN A 33 -15.04 -4.46 1.02
C ASN A 33 -14.92 -3.33 2.06
N GLY A 34 -15.10 -2.07 1.65
CA GLY A 34 -15.03 -0.91 2.55
C GLY A 34 -13.62 -0.47 2.95
N GLY A 35 -12.60 -1.01 2.28
CA GLY A 35 -11.21 -0.57 2.37
C GLY A 35 -10.55 -0.56 0.99
N SER A 36 -9.23 -0.60 0.97
CA SER A 36 -8.43 -0.63 -0.26
C SER A 36 -7.60 -1.90 -0.37
N VAL A 37 -7.33 -2.29 -1.61
CA VAL A 37 -6.35 -3.32 -1.96
C VAL A 37 -5.35 -2.72 -2.92
N ALA A 38 -4.07 -3.11 -2.80
CA ALA A 38 -3.05 -2.81 -3.78
C ALA A 38 -2.26 -4.07 -4.14
N ARG A 39 -1.92 -4.22 -5.42
CA ARG A 39 -1.00 -5.26 -5.90
C ARG A 39 0.44 -4.76 -5.81
N PHE A 40 1.33 -5.62 -5.33
CA PHE A 40 2.76 -5.35 -5.25
C PHE A 40 3.40 -5.25 -6.64
N ASN A 41 4.19 -4.21 -6.86
CA ASN A 41 4.99 -4.03 -8.06
C ASN A 41 6.31 -4.80 -7.97
N THR A 42 6.43 -5.90 -8.71
CA THR A 42 7.65 -6.71 -8.77
C THR A 42 8.75 -6.10 -9.65
N GLY A 43 8.44 -5.07 -10.44
CA GLY A 43 9.37 -4.38 -11.35
C GLY A 43 10.25 -3.31 -10.69
N VAL A 44 10.23 -3.17 -9.36
CA VAL A 44 11.04 -2.19 -8.64
C VAL A 44 12.47 -2.67 -8.42
N PRO A 45 13.49 -1.78 -8.43
CA PRO A 45 14.87 -2.15 -8.15
C PRO A 45 15.08 -2.60 -6.70
N ASP A 46 16.26 -3.13 -6.42
CA ASP A 46 16.68 -3.55 -5.08
C ASP A 46 16.60 -2.39 -4.08
N ASN A 47 16.13 -2.68 -2.86
CA ASN A 47 15.93 -1.68 -1.82
C ASN A 47 17.13 -1.51 -0.88
N HIS A 48 18.18 -2.35 -1.00
CA HIS A 48 19.38 -2.30 -0.18
C HIS A 48 20.56 -3.04 -0.86
N VAL A 49 21.76 -2.90 -0.29
CA VAL A 49 22.99 -3.53 -0.78
C VAL A 49 23.69 -4.25 0.38
N PRO A 50 24.10 -5.53 0.22
CA PRO A 50 23.81 -6.44 -0.90
C PRO A 50 22.31 -6.72 -1.06
N ALA A 51 21.85 -6.97 -2.29
CA ALA A 51 20.43 -7.14 -2.60
C ALA A 51 19.80 -8.39 -1.97
N ASP A 52 20.61 -9.43 -1.78
CA ASP A 52 20.26 -10.73 -1.21
C ASP A 52 20.53 -10.83 0.29
N ALA A 53 20.94 -9.73 0.94
CA ALA A 53 21.16 -9.74 2.36
C ALA A 53 19.83 -10.02 3.11
N PRO A 54 19.85 -10.87 4.14
CA PRO A 54 18.63 -11.20 4.87
C PRO A 54 18.09 -9.98 5.59
N LEU A 55 16.78 -9.75 5.47
CA LEU A 55 16.07 -8.70 6.18
C LEU A 55 15.29 -9.30 7.36
N ILE A 56 15.39 -8.64 8.52
CA ILE A 56 14.57 -8.99 9.70
C ILE A 56 13.12 -8.55 9.49
N THR A 57 12.93 -7.47 8.73
CA THR A 57 11.62 -6.92 8.37
C THR A 57 11.33 -7.16 6.89
N ALA A 58 10.14 -6.76 6.44
CA ALA A 58 9.76 -6.77 5.02
C ALA A 58 9.52 -5.31 4.53
N PRO A 59 10.56 -4.46 4.35
CA PRO A 59 10.41 -3.02 4.19
C PRO A 59 9.48 -2.64 3.04
N ARG A 60 9.60 -3.32 1.89
CA ARG A 60 8.76 -3.04 0.71
C ARG A 60 7.30 -3.47 0.91
N LEU A 61 7.03 -4.53 1.69
CA LEU A 61 5.66 -4.96 1.99
C LEU A 61 5.02 -4.12 3.11
N VAL A 62 5.83 -3.63 4.05
CA VAL A 62 5.41 -2.62 5.03
C VAL A 62 5.09 -1.30 4.33
N GLU A 63 5.93 -0.88 3.39
CA GLU A 63 5.64 0.29 2.55
C GLU A 63 4.38 0.09 1.71
N LEU A 64 4.21 -1.08 1.09
CA LEU A 64 2.99 -1.41 0.36
C LEU A 64 1.76 -1.24 1.26
N SER A 65 1.87 -1.63 2.54
CA SER A 65 0.79 -1.48 3.51
C SER A 65 0.46 -0.01 3.78
N PHE A 66 1.48 0.84 3.96
CA PHE A 66 1.30 2.28 4.16
C PHE A 66 0.69 2.96 2.94
N GLN A 67 1.17 2.65 1.74
CA GLN A 67 0.66 3.23 0.51
C GLN A 67 -0.77 2.77 0.22
N THR A 68 -1.12 1.50 0.51
CA THR A 68 -2.49 0.99 0.37
C THR A 68 -3.47 1.74 1.26
N ALA A 69 -3.14 1.92 2.54
CA ALA A 69 -3.95 2.69 3.49
C ALA A 69 -4.00 4.19 3.11
N GLY A 70 -2.87 4.76 2.70
CA GLY A 70 -2.77 6.16 2.29
C GLY A 70 -3.60 6.46 1.05
N LEU A 71 -3.66 5.57 0.07
CA LEU A 71 -4.51 5.71 -1.12
C LEU A 71 -6.00 5.72 -0.76
N TRP A 72 -6.42 4.91 0.21
CA TRP A 72 -7.78 4.97 0.74
C TRP A 72 -8.08 6.33 1.37
N GLU A 73 -7.19 6.82 2.25
CA GLU A 73 -7.37 8.11 2.90
C GLU A 73 -7.41 9.26 1.87
N ALA A 74 -6.51 9.26 0.89
CA ALA A 74 -6.48 10.29 -0.14
C ALA A 74 -7.71 10.25 -1.05
N GLY A 75 -8.17 9.06 -1.44
CA GLY A 75 -9.36 8.92 -2.29
C GLY A 75 -10.68 9.22 -1.58
N THR A 76 -10.78 8.91 -0.28
CA THR A 76 -12.05 9.10 0.48
C THR A 76 -12.12 10.42 1.24
N GLN A 77 -10.98 11.05 1.51
CA GLN A 77 -10.90 12.26 2.35
C GLN A 77 -10.19 13.42 1.65
N GLY A 78 -9.70 13.22 0.42
CA GLY A 78 -9.16 14.28 -0.43
C GLY A 78 -7.83 14.87 0.05
N ARG A 79 -7.08 14.15 0.89
CA ARG A 79 -5.84 14.66 1.50
C ARG A 79 -4.74 13.60 1.60
N LEU A 80 -3.49 14.06 1.61
CA LEU A 80 -2.36 13.21 1.93
C LEU A 80 -2.11 13.15 3.43
N ALA A 81 -1.45 12.08 3.87
CA ALA A 81 -1.07 11.91 5.25
C ALA A 81 0.27 11.16 5.36
N LEU A 82 0.97 11.38 6.46
CA LEU A 82 2.21 10.69 6.78
C LEU A 82 1.99 9.60 7.83
N PRO A 83 2.82 8.54 7.85
CA PRO A 83 2.89 7.62 8.97
C PRO A 83 3.10 8.35 10.30
N MET A 84 2.21 8.14 11.27
CA MET A 84 2.34 8.66 12.64
C MET A 84 2.68 7.56 13.64
N ARG A 85 2.04 6.40 13.52
CA ARG A 85 2.20 5.27 14.46
C ARG A 85 1.89 3.95 13.77
N VAL A 86 2.59 2.91 14.18
CA VAL A 86 2.23 1.51 13.95
C VAL A 86 2.20 0.82 15.31
N ALA A 87 1.15 0.06 15.61
CA ALA A 87 1.09 -0.70 16.86
C ALA A 87 1.98 -1.93 16.80
N SER A 88 1.88 -2.72 15.72
CA SER A 88 2.79 -3.83 15.46
C SER A 88 2.91 -4.16 13.98
N THR A 89 4.08 -4.69 13.60
CA THR A 89 4.31 -5.33 12.31
C THR A 89 4.82 -6.74 12.56
N ARG A 90 4.25 -7.73 11.85
CA ARG A 90 4.67 -9.13 11.91
C ARG A 90 4.91 -9.67 10.51
N VAL A 91 6.09 -10.25 10.29
CA VAL A 91 6.41 -11.01 9.08
C VAL A 91 6.16 -12.48 9.41
N LEU A 92 5.18 -13.09 8.75
CA LEU A 92 4.73 -14.46 9.04
C LEU A 92 5.33 -15.49 8.07
N LYS A 93 5.73 -15.04 6.88
CA LYS A 93 6.40 -15.83 5.84
C LYS A 93 7.50 -14.97 5.23
N ASP A 94 8.62 -15.60 4.87
CA ASP A 94 9.70 -14.89 4.17
C ASP A 94 9.17 -14.38 2.81
N PRO A 95 9.14 -13.05 2.57
CA PRO A 95 8.70 -12.50 1.30
C PRO A 95 9.47 -13.05 0.09
N ALA A 96 10.75 -13.40 0.26
CA ALA A 96 11.57 -13.95 -0.81
C ALA A 96 11.18 -15.41 -1.18
N SER A 97 10.42 -16.08 -0.31
CA SER A 97 9.91 -17.44 -0.54
C SER A 97 8.53 -17.49 -1.21
N VAL A 98 7.91 -16.33 -1.45
CA VAL A 98 6.57 -16.24 -2.06
C VAL A 98 6.70 -16.16 -3.57
N GLU A 99 6.02 -17.08 -4.26
CA GLU A 99 5.88 -17.04 -5.71
C GLU A 99 4.56 -16.35 -6.12
N GLY A 100 4.58 -15.60 -7.22
CA GLY A 100 3.40 -14.93 -7.77
C GLY A 100 3.07 -13.59 -7.12
N ASP A 101 1.83 -13.15 -7.33
CA ASP A 101 1.37 -11.82 -6.90
C ASP A 101 1.19 -11.73 -5.37
N LEU A 102 1.56 -10.57 -4.84
CA LEU A 102 1.30 -10.15 -3.47
C LEU A 102 0.27 -9.02 -3.45
N PHE A 103 -0.63 -9.06 -2.48
CA PHE A 103 -1.71 -8.10 -2.33
C PHE A 103 -1.73 -7.57 -0.90
N ALA A 104 -1.69 -6.25 -0.72
CA ALA A 104 -1.99 -5.63 0.56
C ALA A 104 -3.47 -5.24 0.60
N ARG A 105 -4.16 -5.52 1.71
CA ARG A 105 -5.53 -5.10 1.97
C ARG A 105 -5.58 -4.26 3.23
N ALA A 106 -5.88 -2.98 3.09
CA ALA A 106 -6.04 -2.06 4.21
C ALA A 106 -7.51 -1.93 4.60
N THR A 107 -7.80 -2.15 5.87
CA THR A 107 -9.14 -2.03 6.46
C THR A 107 -9.14 -0.82 7.39
N PRO A 108 -10.00 0.19 7.15
CA PRO A 108 -10.17 1.30 8.07
C PRO A 108 -10.66 0.82 9.45
N THR A 109 -10.14 1.46 10.49
CA THR A 109 -10.55 1.29 11.89
C THR A 109 -11.01 2.64 12.45
N ALA A 110 -11.37 2.70 13.74
CA ALA A 110 -11.76 3.96 14.37
C ALA A 110 -10.64 5.02 14.37
N ASP A 111 -9.38 4.58 14.51
CA ASP A 111 -8.22 5.46 14.74
C ASP A 111 -7.10 5.31 13.69
N GLY A 112 -7.37 4.63 12.57
CA GLY A 112 -6.36 4.31 11.56
C GLY A 112 -6.73 3.12 10.70
N PHE A 113 -5.77 2.21 10.48
CA PHE A 113 -5.92 1.06 9.60
C PHE A 113 -5.24 -0.20 10.16
N ASP A 114 -5.82 -1.34 9.84
CA ASP A 114 -5.14 -2.64 9.89
C ASP A 114 -4.91 -3.12 8.47
N VAL A 115 -3.73 -3.68 8.20
CA VAL A 115 -3.34 -4.14 6.87
C VAL A 115 -2.81 -5.56 6.91
N VAL A 116 -3.27 -6.39 5.98
CA VAL A 116 -2.73 -7.73 5.74
C VAL A 116 -2.17 -7.80 4.33
N VAL A 117 -0.97 -8.36 4.19
CA VAL A 117 -0.37 -8.68 2.90
C VAL A 117 -0.48 -10.19 2.69
N THR A 118 -1.11 -10.61 1.60
CA THR A 118 -1.29 -12.01 1.24
C THR A 118 -0.65 -12.34 -0.10
N ASP A 119 -0.34 -13.62 -0.32
CA ASP A 119 -0.08 -14.13 -1.67
C ASP A 119 -1.39 -14.39 -2.44
N ALA A 120 -1.26 -14.90 -3.66
CA ALA A 120 -2.40 -15.21 -4.53
C ALA A 120 -3.32 -16.33 -3.98
N ALA A 121 -2.80 -17.22 -3.12
CA ALA A 121 -3.58 -18.26 -2.45
C ALA A 121 -4.32 -17.73 -1.21
N GLY A 122 -3.98 -16.53 -0.75
CA GLY A 122 -4.54 -15.90 0.45
C GLY A 122 -3.74 -16.19 1.72
N ASP A 123 -2.57 -16.82 1.61
CA ASP A 123 -1.69 -17.02 2.76
C ASP A 123 -1.10 -15.68 3.20
N VAL A 124 -1.13 -15.42 4.50
CA VAL A 124 -0.68 -14.14 5.07
C VAL A 124 0.85 -14.10 5.18
N VAL A 125 1.44 -13.07 4.58
CA VAL A 125 2.89 -12.83 4.55
C VAL A 125 3.30 -11.77 5.57
N VAL A 126 2.56 -10.66 5.63
CA VAL A 126 2.80 -9.55 6.58
C VAL A 126 1.47 -9.11 7.19
N VAL A 127 1.51 -8.78 8.48
CA VAL A 127 0.42 -8.12 9.19
C VAL A 127 0.93 -6.81 9.77
N LEU A 128 0.15 -5.75 9.61
CA LEU A 128 0.40 -4.41 10.15
C LEU A 128 -0.84 -3.96 10.92
N ASP A 129 -0.72 -3.87 12.23
CA ASP A 129 -1.84 -3.52 13.12
C ASP A 129 -1.72 -2.07 13.61
N GLY A 130 -2.85 -1.38 13.72
CA GLY A 130 -2.97 -0.07 14.34
C GLY A 130 -2.12 1.01 13.67
N TYR A 131 -2.13 1.05 12.33
CA TYR A 131 -1.48 2.10 11.56
C TYR A 131 -2.28 3.39 11.58
N ALA A 132 -1.72 4.42 12.21
CA ALA A 132 -2.33 5.74 12.27
C ALA A 132 -1.49 6.73 11.45
N THR A 133 -2.20 7.66 10.79
CA THR A 133 -1.61 8.71 9.97
C THR A 133 -1.77 10.09 10.61
N VAL A 134 -0.99 11.06 10.14
CA VAL A 134 -1.14 12.48 10.45
C VAL A 134 -1.31 13.25 9.13
N PRO A 135 -2.37 14.08 8.98
CA PRO A 135 -2.64 14.76 7.73
C PRO A 135 -1.54 15.76 7.37
N LEU A 136 -1.20 15.83 6.09
CA LEU A 136 -0.37 16.89 5.54
C LEU A 136 -1.23 18.10 5.18
N PRO A 137 -0.73 19.33 5.38
CA PRO A 137 -1.36 20.51 4.81
C PRO A 137 -1.32 20.48 3.28
N GLY A 138 -2.39 20.96 2.66
CA GLY A 138 -2.51 21.08 1.20
C GLY A 138 -3.50 20.09 0.60
N ASP A 139 -4.05 20.48 -0.54
CA ASP A 139 -5.03 19.69 -1.28
C ASP A 139 -4.36 18.89 -2.40
N LEU A 140 -4.98 17.78 -2.77
CA LEU A 140 -4.63 17.07 -4.00
C LEU A 140 -4.93 17.96 -5.22
N SER A 141 -4.17 17.78 -6.30
CA SER A 141 -4.56 18.39 -7.58
C SER A 141 -5.92 17.82 -8.03
N GLU A 142 -6.67 18.61 -8.82
CA GLU A 142 -8.01 18.22 -9.28
C GLU A 142 -7.99 16.89 -10.07
N ASP A 143 -6.99 16.71 -10.94
CA ASP A 143 -6.82 15.47 -11.72
C ASP A 143 -6.59 14.25 -10.82
N VAL A 144 -5.77 14.39 -9.78
CA VAL A 144 -5.49 13.30 -8.82
C VAL A 144 -6.72 13.02 -7.96
N ALA A 145 -7.38 14.06 -7.45
CA ALA A 145 -8.59 13.92 -6.65
C ALA A 145 -9.70 13.22 -7.45
N SER A 146 -9.86 13.56 -8.72
CA SER A 146 -10.83 12.94 -9.63
C SER A 146 -10.53 11.45 -9.86
N ALA A 147 -9.27 11.10 -10.18
CA ALA A 147 -8.86 9.72 -10.42
C ALA A 147 -9.03 8.83 -9.18
N LEU A 148 -8.62 9.33 -8.01
CA LEU A 148 -8.77 8.60 -6.75
C LEU A 148 -10.24 8.52 -6.33
N GLY A 149 -11.02 9.58 -6.51
CA GLY A 149 -12.46 9.60 -6.24
C GLY A 149 -13.20 8.57 -7.08
N ALA A 150 -12.90 8.47 -8.38
CA ALA A 150 -13.50 7.46 -9.25
C ALA A 150 -13.20 6.02 -8.81
N THR A 151 -12.09 5.79 -8.11
CA THR A 151 -11.64 4.47 -7.67
C THR A 151 -12.11 4.12 -6.24
N PHE A 152 -12.12 5.09 -5.32
CA PHE A 152 -12.30 4.84 -3.88
C PHE A 152 -13.58 5.45 -3.28
N ALA A 153 -14.23 6.41 -3.93
CA ALA A 153 -15.48 7.02 -3.42
C ALA A 153 -16.65 6.04 -3.42
#